data_AF-A0A1B6J2U6-F1
#
_entry.id   AF-A0A1B6J2U6-F1
#
_cell.length_a   1.000
_cell.length_b   1.000
_cell.length_c   1.000
_cell.angle_alpha   90.00
_cell.angle_beta   90.00
_cell.angle_gamma   90.00
#
_symmetry.space_group_name_H-M   'P 1'
#
loop_
_entity.id
_entity.type
_entity.pdbx_description
1 polymer ?
#
loop_
_entity_poly.entity_id
_entity_poly.type
_entity_poly.pdbx_seq_one_letter_code
_entity_poly.pdbx_strand_id
1 'polypeptide(L)'
;PTTAKDWTDFLTWFSRLAHEDEKFQTTSYPMIQALYTMSKITLKNIEPYWPLFEVEGWKNLWVVKPAAEFCGRGVKVMRNLEDIICNVEAATDFRMGRHIVQKYIERPLLIYNTKFDIRQWFLVTSVYPLTIWFY
;
A
#
# COMPACT_ATOMS: atom_id res chain seq x y z
N PRO A 1 -3.64 0.37 25.53
CA PRO A 1 -2.71 0.45 24.37
C PRO A 1 -2.58 -0.92 23.71
N THR A 2 -2.62 -1.00 22.38
CA THR A 2 -2.37 -2.23 21.61
C THR A 2 -0.89 -2.62 21.71
N THR A 3 -0.62 -3.91 21.90
CA THR A 3 0.73 -4.49 22.01
C THR A 3 1.25 -4.96 20.66
N ALA A 4 2.55 -5.25 20.57
CA ALA A 4 3.15 -5.85 19.37
C ALA A 4 2.50 -7.21 19.03
N LYS A 5 2.18 -8.00 20.06
CA LYS A 5 1.48 -9.28 19.89
C LYS A 5 0.10 -9.09 19.28
N ASP A 6 -0.67 -8.09 19.74
CA ASP A 6 -2.00 -7.81 19.19
C ASP A 6 -1.94 -7.50 17.69
N TRP A 7 -0.90 -6.78 17.24
CA TRP A 7 -0.66 -6.51 15.83
C TRP A 7 -0.25 -7.75 15.04
N THR A 8 0.63 -8.60 15.59
CA THR A 8 1.01 -9.87 14.96
C THR A 8 -0.21 -10.78 14.78
N ASP A 9 -1.05 -10.91 15.82
CA ASP A 9 -2.28 -11.70 15.75
C ASP A 9 -3.24 -11.11 14.71
N PHE A 10 -3.44 -9.78 14.72
CA PHE A 10 -4.28 -9.09 13.74
C PHE A 10 -3.82 -9.31 12.29
N LEU A 11 -2.52 -9.11 12.00
CA LEU A 11 -1.97 -9.28 10.65
C LEU A 11 -2.05 -10.74 10.20
N THR A 12 -1.90 -11.70 11.11
CA THR A 12 -2.08 -13.13 10.83
C THR A 12 -3.51 -13.42 10.39
N TRP A 13 -4.51 -12.99 11.16
CA TRP A 13 -5.92 -13.17 10.79
C TRP A 13 -6.30 -12.43 9.52
N PHE A 14 -5.81 -11.20 9.35
CA PHE A 14 -5.99 -10.44 8.12
C PHE A 14 -5.44 -11.20 6.91
N SER A 15 -4.23 -11.76 6.99
CA SER A 15 -3.63 -12.53 5.89
C SER A 15 -4.51 -13.72 5.49
N ARG A 16 -5.02 -14.47 6.47
CA ARG A 16 -5.88 -15.63 6.17
C ARG A 16 -7.20 -15.23 5.51
N LEU A 17 -7.84 -14.17 6.01
CA LEU A 17 -9.09 -13.65 5.46
C LEU A 17 -8.91 -13.05 4.05
N ALA A 18 -7.83 -12.30 3.84
CA ALA A 18 -7.56 -11.59 2.60
C ALA A 18 -6.94 -12.48 1.52
N HIS A 19 -6.17 -13.50 1.89
CA HIS A 19 -5.31 -14.21 0.94
C HIS A 19 -5.50 -15.72 0.92
N GLU A 20 -6.19 -16.29 1.91
CA GLU A 20 -6.35 -17.75 2.06
C GLU A 20 -7.83 -18.18 2.06
N ASP A 21 -8.74 -17.30 1.63
CA ASP A 21 -10.19 -17.52 1.57
C ASP A 21 -10.82 -17.97 2.91
N GLU A 22 -10.14 -17.72 4.03
CA GLU A 22 -10.68 -18.00 5.35
C GLU A 22 -11.91 -17.11 5.58
N LYS A 23 -12.89 -17.65 6.31
CA LYS A 23 -14.11 -16.91 6.66
C LYS A 23 -14.06 -16.55 8.13
N PHE A 24 -14.69 -15.43 8.47
CA PHE A 24 -14.93 -15.10 9.88
C PHE A 24 -15.58 -16.30 10.58
N GLN A 25 -15.02 -16.68 11.72
CA GLN A 25 -15.66 -17.66 12.59
C GLN A 25 -17.07 -17.17 12.91
N THR A 26 -18.06 -17.97 12.54
CA THR A 26 -19.45 -17.54 12.44
C THR A 26 -19.98 -17.09 13.79
N THR A 27 -20.30 -15.79 13.87
CA THR A 27 -21.23 -15.26 14.86
C THR A 27 -22.65 -15.32 14.28
N SER A 28 -23.68 -15.16 15.12
CA SER A 28 -25.07 -15.20 14.64
C SER A 28 -25.32 -14.17 13.53
N TYR A 29 -26.26 -14.45 12.61
CA TYR A 29 -26.61 -13.52 11.52
C TYR A 29 -26.85 -12.08 11.99
N PRO A 30 -27.56 -11.83 13.12
CA PRO A 30 -27.71 -10.47 13.67
C PRO A 30 -26.37 -9.79 14.01
N MET A 31 -25.40 -10.55 14.54
CA MET A 31 -24.09 -10.03 14.91
C MET A 31 -23.27 -9.65 13.67
N ILE A 32 -23.31 -10.48 12.62
CA ILE A 32 -22.68 -10.16 11.33
C ILE A 32 -23.26 -8.86 10.76
N GLN A 33 -24.58 -8.70 10.81
CA GLN A 33 -25.24 -7.50 10.31
C GLN A 33 -24.86 -6.25 11.12
N ALA A 34 -24.74 -6.39 12.45
CA ALA A 34 -24.28 -5.32 13.33
C ALA A 34 -22.83 -4.92 13.00
N LEU A 35 -21.92 -5.89 12.88
CA LEU A 35 -20.52 -5.65 12.53
C LEU A 35 -20.39 -4.97 11.17
N TYR A 36 -21.10 -5.45 10.15
CA TYR A 36 -21.12 -4.83 8.82
C TYR A 36 -21.59 -3.37 8.85
N THR A 37 -22.67 -3.10 9.59
CA THR A 37 -23.21 -1.75 9.74
C THR A 37 -22.21 -0.83 10.42
N MET A 38 -21.59 -1.29 11.50
CA MET A 38 -20.54 -0.56 12.21
C MET A 38 -19.33 -0.30 11.31
N SER A 39 -18.83 -1.30 10.58
CA SER A 39 -17.73 -1.14 9.64
C SER A 39 -18.03 -0.09 8.56
N LYS A 40 -19.24 -0.08 8.00
CA LYS A 40 -19.65 0.93 7.02
C LYS A 40 -19.67 2.34 7.60
N ILE A 41 -20.21 2.51 8.81
CA ILE A 41 -20.23 3.81 9.49
C ILE A 41 -18.81 4.29 9.77
N THR A 42 -17.97 3.43 10.32
CA THR A 42 -16.56 3.73 10.58
C THR A 42 -15.83 4.14 9.32
N LEU A 43 -16.06 3.43 8.21
CA LEU A 43 -15.42 3.72 6.92
C LEU A 43 -15.82 5.11 6.38
N LYS A 44 -17.11 5.43 6.43
CA LYS A 44 -17.61 6.75 6.03
C LYS A 44 -17.05 7.88 6.89
N ASN A 45 -16.84 7.62 8.18
CA ASN A 45 -16.30 8.62 9.11
C ASN A 45 -14.80 8.89 8.89
N ILE A 46 -14.04 7.88 8.46
CA ILE A 46 -12.59 8.03 8.23
C ILE A 46 -12.25 8.52 6.82
N GLU A 47 -13.13 8.30 5.83
CA GLU A 47 -12.92 8.66 4.42
C GLU A 47 -12.40 10.10 4.20
N PRO A 48 -12.93 11.15 4.86
CA PRO A 48 -12.42 12.52 4.69
C PRO A 48 -10.97 12.71 5.13
N TYR A 49 -10.45 11.81 5.97
CA TYR A 49 -9.10 11.83 6.53
C TYR A 49 -8.17 10.80 5.87
N TRP A 50 -8.65 10.05 4.86
CA TRP A 50 -7.90 9.00 4.18
C TRP A 50 -7.82 9.26 2.67
N PRO A 51 -6.88 10.09 2.20
CA PRO A 51 -6.80 10.53 0.80
C PRO A 51 -6.63 9.40 -0.22
N LEU A 52 -6.07 8.27 0.21
CA LEU A 52 -5.75 7.12 -0.63
C LEU A 52 -6.79 6.00 -0.57
N PHE A 53 -7.90 6.21 0.16
CA PHE A 53 -8.93 5.20 0.42
C PHE A 53 -9.43 4.50 -0.86
N GLU A 54 -9.69 5.26 -1.92
CA GLU A 54 -10.20 4.75 -3.20
C GLU A 54 -9.18 3.93 -3.99
N VAL A 55 -7.87 4.10 -3.76
CA VAL A 55 -6.82 3.49 -4.60
C VAL A 55 -6.03 2.39 -3.89
N GLU A 56 -6.01 2.37 -2.56
CA GLU A 56 -5.14 1.47 -1.78
C GLU A 56 -5.57 0.01 -1.78
N GLY A 57 -6.82 -0.29 -2.11
CA GLY A 57 -7.28 -1.68 -2.11
C GLY A 57 -7.44 -2.24 -0.70
N TRP A 58 -7.37 -3.57 -0.62
CA TRP A 58 -7.44 -4.31 0.64
C TRP A 58 -6.40 -5.41 0.70
N LYS A 59 -5.59 -5.61 -0.34
CA LYS A 59 -4.60 -6.69 -0.42
C LYS A 59 -3.28 -6.33 0.26
N ASN A 60 -3.20 -5.14 0.86
CA ASN A 60 -2.01 -4.63 1.54
C ASN A 60 -0.75 -4.68 0.67
N LEU A 61 -0.86 -4.30 -0.61
CA LEU A 61 0.29 -4.32 -1.52
C LEU A 61 1.19 -3.11 -1.32
N TRP A 62 2.51 -3.36 -1.33
CA TRP A 62 3.60 -2.39 -1.18
C TRP A 62 4.64 -2.61 -2.27
N VAL A 63 5.18 -1.52 -2.80
CA VAL A 63 6.34 -1.56 -3.70
C VAL A 63 7.60 -1.30 -2.90
N VAL A 64 8.53 -2.26 -2.95
CA VAL A 64 9.87 -2.14 -2.39
C VAL A 64 10.82 -1.84 -3.53
N LYS A 65 11.45 -0.65 -3.49
CA LYS A 65 12.36 -0.16 -4.53
C LYS A 65 13.75 0.11 -3.94
N PRO A 66 14.83 -0.47 -4.48
CA PRO A 66 16.17 -0.03 -4.14
C PRO A 66 16.42 1.40 -4.64
N ALA A 67 17.14 2.21 -3.86
CA ALA A 67 17.29 3.64 -4.12
C ALA A 67 18.19 3.98 -5.33
N ALA A 68 19.07 3.07 -5.74
CA ALA A 68 20.12 3.35 -6.74
C ALA A 68 19.97 2.56 -8.06
N GLU A 69 18.84 1.86 -8.26
CA GLU A 69 18.59 1.10 -9.50
C GLU A 69 17.68 1.85 -10.47
N PHE A 70 17.85 1.54 -11.76
CA PHE A 70 17.08 2.12 -12.85
C PHE A 70 16.41 1.03 -13.70
N CYS A 71 15.49 1.45 -14.59
CA CYS A 71 14.73 0.56 -15.48
C CYS A 71 13.92 -0.53 -14.74
N GLY A 72 13.49 -0.26 -13.50
CA GLY A 72 12.66 -1.18 -12.72
C GLY A 72 13.41 -2.38 -12.15
N ARG A 73 14.75 -2.44 -12.26
CA ARG A 73 15.53 -3.53 -11.65
C ARG A 73 15.38 -3.51 -10.13
N GLY A 74 15.19 -4.70 -9.57
CA GLY A 74 15.04 -4.89 -8.11
C GLY A 74 13.71 -4.41 -7.53
N VAL A 75 12.79 -3.84 -8.33
CA VAL A 75 11.46 -3.44 -7.84
C VAL A 75 10.62 -4.67 -7.57
N LYS A 76 10.14 -4.80 -6.32
CA LYS A 76 9.27 -5.91 -5.90
C LYS A 76 7.94 -5.38 -5.40
N VAL A 77 6.87 -6.11 -5.68
CA VAL A 77 5.57 -5.90 -5.04
C VAL A 77 5.40 -6.97 -3.96
N MET A 78 5.21 -6.55 -2.73
CA MET A 78 5.16 -7.39 -1.54
C MET A 78 3.92 -7.04 -0.72
N ARG A 79 3.51 -7.93 0.18
CA ARG A 79 2.26 -7.78 0.95
C ARG A 79 2.36 -8.11 2.43
N ASN A 80 3.32 -8.95 2.78
CA ASN A 80 3.58 -9.37 4.15
C ASN A 80 4.70 -8.48 4.74
N LEU A 81 4.51 -8.05 5.98
CA LEU A 81 5.43 -7.12 6.65
C LEU A 81 6.77 -7.78 6.95
N GLU A 82 6.76 -9.02 7.44
CA GLU A 82 7.96 -9.78 7.77
C GLU A 82 8.83 -10.02 6.53
N ASP A 83 8.22 -10.36 5.40
CA ASP A 83 8.90 -10.52 4.11
C ASP A 83 9.55 -9.22 3.64
N ILE A 84 8.86 -8.08 3.81
CA ILE A 84 9.39 -6.75 3.45
C ILE A 84 10.61 -6.42 4.31
N ILE A 85 10.52 -6.62 5.63
CA ILE A 85 11.62 -6.38 6.57
C ILE A 85 12.81 -7.26 6.21
N CYS A 86 12.58 -8.57 6.04
CA CYS A 86 13.62 -9.52 5.64
C CYS A 86 14.28 -9.12 4.32
N ASN A 87 13.49 -8.67 3.33
CA ASN A 87 14.03 -8.25 2.04
C ASN A 87 14.91 -6.99 2.15
N VAL A 88 14.53 -6.02 2.98
CA VAL A 88 15.27 -4.78 3.19
C VAL A 88 16.55 -5.04 4.00
N GLU A 89 16.48 -5.87 5.04
CA GLU A 89 17.61 -6.20 5.92
C GLU A 89 18.65 -7.11 5.25
N ALA A 90 18.22 -8.01 4.36
CA ALA A 90 19.12 -8.88 3.61
C ALA A 90 20.00 -8.13 2.59
N ALA A 91 19.74 -6.84 2.33
CA ALA A 91 20.58 -6.01 1.49
C ALA A 91 21.86 -5.62 2.25
N THR A 92 22.87 -6.49 2.15
CA THR A 92 24.14 -6.41 2.89
C THR A 92 25.06 -5.24 2.49
N ASP A 93 24.77 -4.54 1.40
CA ASP A 93 25.61 -3.46 0.91
C ASP A 93 25.19 -2.10 1.48
N PHE A 94 25.87 -1.65 2.54
CA PHE A 94 25.64 -0.36 3.21
C PHE A 94 25.69 0.87 2.28
N ARG A 95 26.30 0.76 1.07
CA ARG A 95 26.38 1.85 0.09
C ARG A 95 25.19 1.86 -0.90
N MET A 96 24.48 0.73 -1.02
CA MET A 96 23.35 0.50 -1.94
C MET A 96 22.03 0.13 -1.21
N GLY A 97 22.08 -0.08 0.10
CA GLY A 97 21.01 -0.69 0.91
C GLY A 97 19.83 0.20 1.31
N ARG A 98 19.68 1.39 0.72
CA ARG A 98 18.52 2.24 0.97
C ARG A 98 17.35 1.76 0.11
N HIS A 99 16.28 1.32 0.74
CA HIS A 99 15.03 0.96 0.08
C HIS A 99 13.97 2.03 0.36
N ILE A 100 13.12 2.27 -0.62
CA ILE A 100 11.86 2.99 -0.43
C ILE A 100 10.74 1.95 -0.44
N VAL A 101 9.93 1.96 0.62
CA VAL A 101 8.70 1.19 0.70
C VAL A 101 7.55 2.16 0.47
N GLN A 102 6.81 1.95 -0.62
CA GLN A 102 5.73 2.82 -1.06
C GLN A 102 4.44 2.01 -1.19
N LYS A 103 3.32 2.50 -0.66
CA LYS A 103 2.03 1.81 -0.84
C LYS A 103 1.71 1.67 -2.32
N TYR A 104 1.33 0.45 -2.74
CA TYR A 104 0.94 0.18 -4.12
C TYR A 104 -0.50 0.64 -4.37
N ILE A 105 -0.72 1.26 -5.53
CA ILE A 105 -2.03 1.60 -6.06
C ILE A 105 -2.66 0.33 -6.61
N GLU A 106 -3.57 -0.28 -5.84
CA GLU A 106 -4.22 -1.55 -6.16
C GLU A 106 -5.38 -1.37 -7.16
N ARG A 107 -6.04 -0.21 -7.14
CA ARG A 107 -7.13 0.14 -8.05
C ARG A 107 -6.74 1.36 -8.91
N PRO A 108 -5.77 1.21 -9.84
CA PRO A 108 -5.42 2.29 -10.76
C PRO A 108 -6.57 2.53 -11.76
N LEU A 109 -6.63 3.73 -12.33
CA LEU A 109 -7.44 3.96 -13.53
C LEU A 109 -6.96 3.04 -14.65
N LEU A 110 -7.90 2.35 -15.30
CA LEU A 110 -7.62 1.43 -16.39
C LEU A 110 -8.25 1.95 -17.69
N ILE A 111 -7.50 1.84 -18.79
CA ILE A 111 -8.03 2.03 -20.14
C ILE A 111 -7.94 0.68 -20.85
N TYR A 112 -9.08 0.16 -21.33
CA TYR A 112 -9.18 -1.20 -21.88
C TYR A 112 -8.56 -2.27 -20.97
N ASN A 113 -8.89 -2.22 -19.67
CA ASN A 113 -8.37 -3.13 -18.64
C ASN A 113 -6.83 -3.15 -18.53
N THR A 114 -6.15 -2.10 -18.98
CA THR A 114 -4.69 -1.99 -18.98
C THR A 114 -4.25 -0.81 -18.12
N LYS A 115 -3.29 -1.06 -17.22
CA LYS A 115 -2.66 -0.04 -16.38
C LYS A 115 -1.74 0.83 -17.24
N PHE A 116 -1.72 2.13 -16.98
CA PHE A 116 -0.83 3.08 -17.63
C PHE A 116 -0.25 4.09 -16.62
N ASP A 117 0.75 4.82 -17.06
CA ASP A 117 1.27 6.03 -16.39
C ASP A 117 1.31 7.19 -17.39
N ILE A 118 1.31 8.42 -16.88
CA ILE A 118 1.41 9.63 -17.68
C ILE A 118 2.82 10.20 -17.55
N ARG A 119 3.49 10.40 -18.68
CA ARG A 119 4.76 11.13 -18.73
C ARG A 119 4.49 12.62 -18.95
N GLN A 120 4.52 13.40 -17.87
CA GLN A 120 4.50 14.86 -17.95
C GLN A 120 5.92 15.41 -18.08
N TRP A 121 6.15 16.36 -18.99
CA TRP A 121 7.39 17.12 -19.08
C TRP A 121 7.23 18.50 -18.44
N PHE A 122 8.27 18.96 -17.75
CA PHE A 122 8.38 20.34 -17.27
C PHE A 122 9.81 20.84 -17.43
N LEU A 123 9.98 22.15 -17.60
CA LEU A 123 11.27 22.82 -17.73
C LEU A 123 11.45 23.81 -16.58
N VAL A 124 12.53 23.69 -15.82
CA VAL A 124 12.92 24.67 -14.81
C VAL A 124 13.92 25.63 -15.44
N THR A 125 13.58 26.92 -15.53
CA THR A 125 14.47 27.95 -16.10
C THR A 125 15.09 28.85 -15.05
N SER A 126 14.52 28.90 -13.85
CA SER A 126 15.10 29.63 -12.71
C SER A 126 14.68 28.95 -11.41
N VAL A 127 15.58 28.95 -10.43
CA VAL A 127 15.31 28.50 -9.07
C VAL A 127 15.11 29.66 -8.09
N TYR A 128 15.38 30.90 -8.54
CA TYR A 128 15.16 32.11 -7.77
C TYR A 128 14.91 33.32 -8.70
N PRO A 129 13.65 33.73 -8.93
CA PRO A 129 12.43 33.07 -8.48
C PRO A 129 12.23 31.72 -9.18
N LEU A 130 11.60 30.76 -8.48
CA LEU A 130 11.27 29.46 -9.07
C LEU A 130 10.38 29.65 -10.31
N THR A 131 10.89 29.27 -11.48
CA THR A 131 10.20 29.39 -12.76
C THR A 131 10.14 28.01 -13.42
N ILE A 132 8.92 27.48 -13.59
CA ILE A 132 8.64 26.14 -14.12
C ILE A 132 7.67 26.27 -15.29
N TRP A 133 7.99 25.65 -16.43
CA TRP A 133 7.14 25.57 -17.62
C TRP A 133 6.60 24.15 -17.76
N PHE A 134 5.30 23.99 -18.01
CA PHE A 134 4.67 22.70 -18.33
C PHE A 134 4.46 22.59 -19.84
N TYR A 135 4.74 21.41 -20.40
CA TYR A 135 4.39 21.08 -21.79
C TYR A 135 3.00 20.46 -21.87
#